data_AF-A0A355A617-F1
#
_entry.id   AF-A0A355A617-F1
#
_cell.length_a   1.000
_cell.length_b   1.000
_cell.length_c   1.000
_cell.angle_alpha   90.00
_cell.angle_beta   90.00
_cell.angle_gamma   90.00
#
_symmetry.space_group_name_H-M   'P 1'
#
loop_
_entity.id
_entity.type
_entity.pdbx_description
1 polymer ?
#
loop_
_entity_poly.entity_id
_entity_poly.type
_entity_poly.pdbx_seq_one_letter_code
_entity_poly.pdbx_strand_id
1 'polypeptide(L)'
;MREFEALLENFWILKEREPELFQKIKDASSVLKPFIENKLGYRLLINPYLIKMEKLPGRAEAWMGIQQFDTAMEYGLLCLLLVFLEDYGQQDQFVLSQLTEFMQSTYPGEEKVEWTLYRHRVSLVKVLNFAEEMGLIKVNDGENSDFTMSTETEVLYESTGISRYFARSFSRNILSYQRWNDLENDEWLDLDPDRGAVRRHRVYRRLFLSPALLSEGPDDPDFLYLKNFRSMIQKDGEDLLESSLHL
;
A
#
# COMPACT_ATOMS: atom_id res chain seq x y z
N MET A 1 19.97 10.64 0.42
CA MET A 1 18.98 11.35 -0.42
C MET A 1 17.60 11.31 0.24
N ARG A 2 17.12 12.46 0.73
CA ARG A 2 15.84 12.59 1.44
C ARG A 2 14.63 12.18 0.59
N GLU A 3 14.75 12.26 -0.73
CA GLU A 3 13.71 11.90 -1.69
C GLU A 3 13.42 10.40 -1.70
N PHE A 4 14.44 9.56 -1.53
CA PHE A 4 14.27 8.11 -1.48
C PHE A 4 13.67 7.66 -0.14
N GLU A 5 14.14 8.26 0.96
CA GLU A 5 13.58 8.08 2.31
C GLU A 5 12.08 8.42 2.33
N ALA A 6 11.69 9.56 1.75
CA ALA A 6 10.29 9.95 1.64
C ALA A 6 9.43 8.91 0.88
N LEU A 7 9.97 8.25 -0.16
CA LEU A 7 9.27 7.17 -0.86
C LEU A 7 9.13 5.90 -0.01
N LEU A 8 10.08 5.63 0.89
CA LEU A 8 10.01 4.50 1.83
C LEU A 8 8.97 4.74 2.93
N GLU A 9 8.93 5.95 3.49
CA GLU A 9 8.06 6.30 4.62
C GLU A 9 6.60 6.50 4.22
N ASN A 10 6.34 7.02 3.02
CA ASN A 10 4.98 7.36 2.59
C ASN A 10 4.40 6.30 1.65
N PHE A 11 3.12 5.96 1.79
CA PHE A 11 2.44 5.09 0.82
C PHE A 11 2.42 5.72 -0.58
N TRP A 12 2.07 7.00 -0.64
CA TRP A 12 2.23 7.88 -1.80
C TRP A 12 2.47 9.31 -1.35
N ILE A 13 3.03 10.15 -2.21
CA ILE A 13 3.13 11.59 -2.02
C ILE A 13 2.05 12.25 -2.88
N LEU A 14 1.10 12.93 -2.24
CA LEU A 14 0.03 13.65 -2.92
C LEU A 14 0.46 15.08 -3.24
N LYS A 15 0.38 15.48 -4.51
CA LYS A 15 0.79 16.83 -4.95
C LYS A 15 -0.01 17.95 -4.27
N GLU A 16 -1.30 17.70 -4.00
CA GLU A 16 -2.19 18.67 -3.34
C GLU A 16 -1.76 18.94 -1.89
N ARG A 17 -1.23 17.93 -1.19
CA ARG A 17 -0.81 18.04 0.21
C ARG A 17 0.63 18.50 0.36
N GLU A 18 1.54 17.99 -0.48
CA GLU A 18 2.98 18.23 -0.38
C GLU A 18 3.61 18.59 -1.74
N PRO A 19 3.27 19.77 -2.31
CA PRO A 19 3.70 20.14 -3.66
C PRO A 19 5.23 20.27 -3.79
N GLU A 20 5.90 20.74 -2.75
CA GLU A 20 7.37 20.88 -2.74
C GLU A 20 8.08 19.53 -2.74
N LEU A 21 7.65 18.60 -1.87
CA LEU A 21 8.21 17.25 -1.81
C LEU A 21 7.93 16.50 -3.12
N PHE A 22 6.72 16.61 -3.65
CA PHE A 22 6.36 16.06 -4.94
C PHE A 22 7.31 16.53 -6.05
N GLN A 23 7.61 17.84 -6.11
CA GLN A 23 8.49 18.38 -7.14
C GLN A 23 9.93 17.90 -6.97
N LYS A 24 10.45 17.87 -5.72
CA LYS A 24 11.80 17.33 -5.43
C LYS A 24 11.95 15.88 -5.86
N ILE A 25 11.00 15.02 -5.51
CA ILE A 25 11.03 13.60 -5.90
C ILE A 25 10.90 13.44 -7.41
N LYS A 26 10.04 14.25 -8.06
CA LYS A 26 9.90 14.24 -9.52
C LYS A 26 11.23 14.60 -10.21
N ASP A 27 11.95 15.59 -9.72
CA ASP A 27 13.24 16.01 -10.27
C ASP A 27 14.34 14.95 -10.03
N ALA A 28 14.32 14.30 -8.86
CA ALA A 28 15.23 13.20 -8.53
C ALA A 28 14.87 11.86 -9.22
N SER A 29 13.69 11.75 -9.83
CA SER A 29 13.15 10.46 -10.30
C SER A 29 14.03 9.75 -11.32
N SER A 30 14.75 10.48 -12.18
CA SER A 30 15.66 9.90 -13.17
C SER A 30 16.84 9.18 -12.53
N VAL A 31 17.29 9.64 -11.35
CA VAL A 31 18.38 9.04 -10.57
C VAL A 31 17.86 7.89 -9.71
N LEU A 32 16.66 8.02 -9.14
CA LEU A 32 16.07 7.01 -8.25
C LEU A 32 15.51 5.80 -9.01
N LYS A 33 14.90 6.02 -10.18
CA LYS A 33 14.19 4.98 -10.94
C LYS A 33 15.05 3.76 -11.28
N PRO A 34 16.32 3.88 -11.74
CA PRO A 34 17.18 2.73 -11.97
C PRO A 34 17.39 1.86 -10.73
N PHE A 35 17.49 2.46 -9.53
CA PHE A 35 17.61 1.71 -8.29
C PHE A 35 16.29 1.02 -7.94
N ILE A 36 15.19 1.78 -7.94
CA ILE A 36 13.85 1.30 -7.58
C ILE A 36 13.43 0.12 -8.47
N GLU A 37 13.62 0.21 -9.78
CA GLU A 37 13.17 -0.83 -10.72
C GLU A 37 14.16 -2.00 -10.79
N ASN A 38 15.48 -1.77 -10.80
CA ASN A 38 16.44 -2.86 -11.03
C ASN A 38 16.95 -3.54 -9.75
N LYS A 39 16.98 -2.84 -8.61
CA LYS A 39 17.49 -3.36 -7.32
C LYS A 39 16.37 -3.76 -6.38
N LEU A 40 15.32 -2.93 -6.26
CA LEU A 40 14.15 -3.27 -5.47
C LEU A 40 13.09 -4.03 -6.26
N GLY A 41 13.06 -3.92 -7.59
CA GLY A 41 12.00 -4.56 -8.37
C GLY A 41 10.63 -3.94 -8.11
N TYR A 42 10.58 -2.65 -7.78
CA TYR A 42 9.35 -1.90 -7.58
C TYR A 42 9.03 -1.07 -8.81
N ARG A 43 7.76 -0.67 -8.92
CA ARG A 43 7.32 0.31 -9.90
C ARG A 43 7.27 1.69 -9.26
N LEU A 44 7.84 2.69 -9.95
CA LEU A 44 7.66 4.10 -9.59
C LEU A 44 6.58 4.72 -10.48
N LEU A 45 5.41 4.99 -9.91
CA LEU A 45 4.31 5.69 -10.57
C LEU A 45 4.43 7.19 -10.31
N ILE A 46 4.49 7.98 -11.37
CA ILE A 46 4.49 9.44 -11.32
C ILE A 46 3.41 9.93 -12.28
N ASN A 47 2.40 10.63 -11.74
CA ASN A 47 1.36 11.26 -12.53
C ASN A 47 1.11 12.70 -12.01
N PRO A 48 0.21 13.49 -12.63
CA PRO A 48 -0.03 14.87 -12.19
C PRO A 48 -0.55 15.04 -10.75
N TYR A 49 -1.07 13.97 -10.13
CA TYR A 49 -1.74 13.99 -8.82
C TYR A 49 -0.85 13.44 -7.70
N LEU A 50 -0.07 12.39 -7.98
CA LEU A 50 0.70 11.68 -6.95
C LEU A 50 1.99 11.03 -7.48
N ILE A 51 2.87 10.71 -6.54
CA ILE A 51 4.01 9.81 -6.73
C ILE A 51 3.85 8.62 -5.79
N LYS A 52 3.92 7.39 -6.33
CA LYS A 52 3.79 6.15 -5.56
C LYS A 52 4.92 5.19 -5.95
N MET A 53 5.68 4.73 -4.96
CA MET A 53 6.54 3.57 -5.10
C MET A 53 5.74 2.34 -4.66
N GLU A 54 5.43 1.43 -5.60
CA GLU A 54 4.64 0.23 -5.31
C GLU A 54 5.47 -0.78 -4.51
N LYS A 55 5.56 -0.53 -3.19
CA LYS A 55 6.36 -1.29 -2.23
C LYS A 55 5.72 -2.63 -1.93
N LEU A 56 6.58 -3.64 -1.87
CA LEU A 56 6.24 -4.99 -1.49
C LEU A 56 7.29 -5.56 -0.58
N PRO A 57 6.90 -6.16 0.54
CA PRO A 57 7.88 -6.73 1.43
C PRO A 57 8.55 -7.94 0.78
N GLY A 58 9.85 -8.11 1.05
CA GLY A 58 10.52 -9.37 0.69
C GLY A 58 10.05 -10.56 1.55
N ARG A 59 9.39 -10.27 2.66
CA ARG A 59 8.71 -11.18 3.57
C ARG A 59 7.66 -10.38 4.34
N ALA A 60 6.39 -10.76 4.26
CA ALA A 60 5.34 -10.05 4.97
C ALA A 60 5.47 -10.22 6.49
N GLU A 61 5.27 -9.12 7.22
CA GLU A 61 5.25 -9.09 8.68
C GLU A 61 3.92 -8.50 9.16
N ALA A 62 3.47 -8.89 10.36
CA ALA A 62 2.16 -8.49 10.89
C ALA A 62 1.95 -6.97 11.00
N TRP A 63 3.03 -6.21 11.19
CA TRP A 63 3.02 -4.75 11.32
C TRP A 63 3.04 -4.00 9.97
N MET A 64 3.13 -4.70 8.83
CA MET A 64 3.17 -4.09 7.49
C MET A 64 1.78 -3.84 6.88
N GLY A 65 0.71 -4.30 7.54
CA GLY A 65 -0.69 -4.03 7.16
C GLY A 65 -1.17 -2.67 7.64
N ILE A 66 -2.44 -2.37 7.34
CA ILE A 66 -3.14 -1.18 7.85
C ILE A 66 -3.32 -1.34 9.36
N GLN A 67 -2.58 -0.57 10.16
CA GLN A 67 -2.51 -0.73 11.61
C GLN A 67 -3.82 -0.37 12.33
N GLN A 68 -4.68 0.43 11.69
CA GLN A 68 -5.99 0.79 12.21
C GLN A 68 -7.02 -0.36 12.10
N PHE A 69 -6.73 -1.41 11.33
CA PHE A 69 -7.66 -2.50 11.03
C PHE A 69 -7.37 -3.73 11.90
N ASP A 70 -8.37 -4.15 12.66
CA ASP A 70 -8.26 -5.27 13.61
C ASP A 70 -8.84 -6.57 13.06
N THR A 71 -9.70 -6.52 12.04
CA THR A 71 -10.39 -7.69 11.51
C THR A 71 -10.37 -7.73 9.98
N ALA A 72 -10.75 -8.88 9.41
CA ALA A 72 -10.90 -9.02 7.96
C ALA A 72 -12.04 -8.16 7.39
N MET A 73 -13.02 -7.75 8.23
CA MET A 73 -14.14 -6.93 7.79
C MET A 73 -13.69 -5.55 7.32
N GLU A 74 -12.77 -4.89 8.03
CA GLU A 74 -12.28 -3.58 7.58
C GLU A 74 -11.59 -3.66 6.21
N TYR A 75 -10.80 -4.71 5.96
CA TYR A 75 -10.20 -4.94 4.64
C TYR A 75 -11.25 -5.20 3.57
N GLY A 76 -12.27 -6.01 3.86
CA GLY A 76 -13.38 -6.28 2.94
C GLY A 76 -14.17 -5.01 2.59
N LEU A 77 -14.48 -4.20 3.60
CA LEU A 77 -15.15 -2.90 3.42
C LEU A 77 -14.26 -1.92 2.64
N LEU A 78 -12.95 -1.86 2.89
CA LEU A 78 -12.03 -1.04 2.10
C LEU A 78 -12.03 -1.47 0.63
N CYS A 79 -11.99 -2.77 0.34
CA CYS A 79 -12.09 -3.27 -1.03
C CYS A 79 -13.40 -2.85 -1.70
N LEU A 80 -14.54 -2.96 -0.99
CA LEU A 80 -15.83 -2.50 -1.51
C LEU A 80 -15.87 -0.99 -1.72
N LEU A 81 -15.29 -0.19 -0.83
CA LEU A 81 -15.17 1.25 -1.02
C LEU A 81 -14.36 1.56 -2.29
N LEU A 82 -13.25 0.86 -2.53
CA LEU A 82 -12.46 1.04 -3.75
C LEU A 82 -13.28 0.67 -5.00
N VAL A 83 -14.02 -0.44 -4.99
CA VAL A 83 -14.92 -0.83 -6.08
C VAL A 83 -15.99 0.21 -6.32
N PHE A 84 -16.64 0.69 -5.24
CA PHE A 84 -17.66 1.73 -5.31
C PHE A 84 -17.12 3.01 -5.96
N LEU A 85 -15.91 3.44 -5.57
CA LEU A 85 -15.27 4.64 -6.10
C LEU A 85 -14.81 4.54 -7.56
N GLU A 86 -14.80 3.36 -8.19
CA GLU A 86 -14.51 3.24 -9.63
C GLU A 86 -15.59 3.91 -10.49
N ASP A 87 -16.83 3.96 -9.99
CA ASP A 87 -17.95 4.63 -10.65
C ASP A 87 -17.95 6.16 -10.42
N TYR A 88 -17.03 6.68 -9.61
CA TYR A 88 -16.96 8.10 -9.23
C TYR A 88 -15.69 8.77 -9.77
N GLY A 89 -15.89 9.84 -10.54
CA GLY A 89 -14.84 10.74 -10.98
C GLY A 89 -14.31 11.64 -9.88
N GLN A 90 -13.31 12.45 -10.23
CA GLN A 90 -12.80 13.50 -9.34
C GLN A 90 -13.91 14.54 -9.11
N GLN A 91 -14.12 14.93 -7.85
CA GLN A 91 -15.15 15.86 -7.36
C GLN A 91 -16.59 15.33 -7.38
N ASP A 92 -16.82 14.09 -7.82
CA ASP A 92 -18.14 13.49 -7.73
C ASP A 92 -18.51 13.21 -6.27
N GLN A 93 -19.75 13.51 -5.92
CA GLN A 93 -20.25 13.41 -4.55
C GLN A 93 -21.13 12.18 -4.36
N PHE A 94 -21.08 11.64 -3.14
CA PHE A 94 -21.95 10.56 -2.69
C PHE A 94 -22.23 10.71 -1.20
N VAL A 95 -23.26 10.02 -0.73
CA VAL A 95 -23.65 10.07 0.69
C VAL A 95 -23.47 8.71 1.36
N LEU A 96 -23.34 8.70 2.68
CA LEU A 96 -23.07 7.48 3.46
C LEU A 96 -24.11 6.38 3.22
N SER A 97 -25.39 6.73 3.12
CA SER A 97 -26.47 5.78 2.86
C SER A 97 -26.26 5.00 1.55
N GLN A 98 -25.85 5.68 0.46
CA GLN A 98 -25.54 5.03 -0.82
C GLN A 98 -24.41 4.00 -0.69
N LEU A 99 -23.33 4.37 0.01
CA LEU A 99 -22.20 3.48 0.24
C LEU A 99 -22.59 2.27 1.10
N THR A 100 -23.34 2.51 2.18
CA THR A 100 -23.77 1.44 3.10
C THR A 100 -24.73 0.44 2.44
N GLU A 101 -25.62 0.92 1.57
CA GLU A 101 -26.52 0.06 0.76
C GLU A 101 -25.72 -0.79 -0.25
N PHE A 102 -24.76 -0.17 -0.94
CA PHE A 102 -23.85 -0.88 -1.86
C PHE A 102 -23.05 -1.96 -1.13
N MET A 103 -22.45 -1.63 0.01
CA MET A 103 -21.66 -2.57 0.81
C MET A 103 -22.52 -3.73 1.33
N GLN A 104 -23.72 -3.45 1.84
CA GLN A 104 -24.63 -4.46 2.37
C GLN A 104 -25.10 -5.44 1.28
N SER A 105 -25.31 -4.96 0.05
CA SER A 105 -25.73 -5.80 -1.08
C SER A 105 -24.59 -6.59 -1.73
N THR A 106 -23.34 -6.12 -1.63
CA THR A 106 -22.19 -6.67 -2.37
C THR A 106 -21.22 -7.48 -1.49
N TYR A 107 -21.31 -7.40 -0.15
CA TYR A 107 -20.34 -8.03 0.74
C TYR A 107 -20.22 -9.55 0.53
N PRO A 108 -19.01 -10.07 0.21
CA PRO A 108 -18.84 -11.48 -0.18
C PRO A 108 -18.66 -12.43 1.01
N GLY A 109 -18.47 -11.92 2.23
CA GLY A 109 -18.21 -12.74 3.41
C GLY A 109 -19.43 -13.57 3.84
N GLU A 110 -19.18 -14.68 4.54
CA GLU A 110 -20.24 -15.52 5.10
C GLU A 110 -21.13 -14.76 6.10
N GLU A 111 -20.49 -13.93 6.93
CA GLU A 111 -21.19 -12.96 7.76
C GLU A 111 -21.55 -11.74 6.92
N LYS A 112 -22.86 -11.51 6.75
CA LYS A 112 -23.36 -10.31 6.08
C LYS A 112 -23.09 -9.06 6.90
N VAL A 113 -22.93 -7.96 6.19
CA VAL A 113 -22.83 -6.64 6.78
C VAL A 113 -24.21 -6.23 7.31
N GLU A 114 -24.29 -6.09 8.63
CA GLU A 114 -25.49 -5.67 9.36
C GLU A 114 -25.24 -4.37 10.13
N TRP A 115 -25.82 -3.26 9.68
CA TRP A 115 -25.58 -1.94 10.27
C TRP A 115 -26.23 -1.75 11.63
N THR A 116 -27.18 -2.59 12.02
CA THR A 116 -27.73 -2.60 13.39
C THR A 116 -26.67 -3.00 14.43
N LEU A 117 -25.64 -3.75 14.03
CA LEU A 117 -24.55 -4.17 14.89
C LEU A 117 -23.50 -3.06 15.04
N TYR A 118 -23.31 -2.61 16.29
CA TYR A 118 -22.34 -1.57 16.65
C TYR A 118 -20.94 -1.85 16.10
N ARG A 119 -20.47 -3.11 16.19
CA ARG A 119 -19.15 -3.53 15.69
C ARG A 119 -18.95 -3.25 14.20
N HIS A 120 -19.98 -3.47 13.36
CA HIS A 120 -19.87 -3.26 11.92
C HIS A 120 -19.81 -1.78 11.58
N ARG A 121 -20.58 -0.97 12.32
CA ARG A 121 -20.52 0.50 12.20
C ARG A 121 -19.13 1.03 12.57
N VAL A 122 -18.54 0.52 13.66
CA VAL A 122 -17.15 0.88 14.04
C VAL A 122 -16.15 0.50 12.95
N SER A 123 -16.25 -0.70 12.35
CA SER A 123 -15.38 -1.11 11.25
C SER A 123 -15.52 -0.20 10.03
N LEU A 124 -16.75 0.19 9.65
CA LEU A 124 -16.95 1.14 8.55
C LEU A 124 -16.34 2.51 8.85
N VAL A 125 -16.54 3.04 10.06
CA VAL A 125 -15.97 4.35 10.45
C VAL A 125 -14.44 4.33 10.38
N LYS A 126 -13.79 3.24 10.81
CA LYS A 126 -12.33 3.07 10.64
C LYS A 126 -11.91 3.12 9.18
N VAL A 127 -12.65 2.45 8.29
CA VAL A 127 -12.37 2.43 6.85
C VAL A 127 -12.54 3.81 6.23
N LEU A 128 -13.59 4.55 6.59
CA LEU A 128 -13.84 5.90 6.09
C LEU A 128 -12.78 6.89 6.55
N ASN A 129 -12.41 6.85 7.83
CA ASN A 129 -11.34 7.68 8.37
C ASN A 129 -9.99 7.36 7.71
N PHE A 130 -9.68 6.08 7.51
CA PHE A 130 -8.50 5.66 6.76
C PHE A 130 -8.54 6.15 5.31
N ALA A 131 -9.70 6.06 4.64
CA ALA A 131 -9.85 6.51 3.26
C ALA A 131 -9.66 8.03 3.13
N GLU A 132 -10.14 8.82 4.09
CA GLU A 132 -9.89 10.27 4.17
C GLU A 132 -8.41 10.58 4.45
N GLU A 133 -7.81 9.88 5.43
CA GLU A 133 -6.38 10.00 5.76
C GLU A 133 -5.52 9.70 4.54
N MET A 134 -5.85 8.67 3.77
CA MET A 134 -5.16 8.32 2.53
C MET A 134 -5.46 9.28 1.37
N GLY A 135 -6.48 10.13 1.49
CA GLY A 135 -6.90 11.08 0.48
C GLY A 135 -7.71 10.46 -0.65
N LEU A 136 -8.33 9.30 -0.42
CA LEU A 136 -9.26 8.67 -1.38
C LEU A 136 -10.56 9.46 -1.50
N ILE A 137 -11.04 9.97 -0.37
CA ILE A 137 -12.28 10.73 -0.24
C ILE A 137 -12.04 11.99 0.60
N LYS A 138 -12.93 12.97 0.49
CA LYS A 138 -13.01 14.14 1.37
C LYS A 138 -14.41 14.18 2.01
N VAL A 139 -14.50 14.61 3.27
CA VAL A 139 -15.78 14.89 3.93
C VAL A 139 -16.15 16.33 3.66
N ASN A 140 -17.29 16.54 2.99
CA ASN A 140 -17.81 17.87 2.68
C ASN A 140 -18.82 18.33 3.74
N ASP A 141 -19.60 17.41 4.34
CA ASP A 141 -20.56 17.71 5.41
C ASP A 141 -20.83 16.47 6.27
N GLY A 142 -21.05 16.64 7.58
CA GLY A 142 -21.25 15.57 8.56
C GLY A 142 -19.96 15.02 9.19
N GLU A 143 -20.10 14.01 10.06
CA GLU A 143 -18.97 13.39 10.78
C GLU A 143 -19.07 11.86 10.78
N ASN A 144 -18.00 11.17 10.36
CA ASN A 144 -17.99 9.71 10.28
C ASN A 144 -18.27 9.05 11.63
N SER A 145 -17.76 9.60 12.74
CA SER A 145 -17.90 9.01 14.06
C SER A 145 -19.36 8.90 14.51
N ASP A 146 -20.24 9.77 14.03
CA ASP A 146 -21.66 9.77 14.40
C ASP A 146 -22.37 8.49 13.94
N PHE A 147 -21.89 7.86 12.85
CA PHE A 147 -22.44 6.60 12.37
C PHE A 147 -22.29 5.47 13.39
N THR A 148 -21.29 5.53 14.28
CA THR A 148 -21.19 4.54 15.37
C THR A 148 -22.40 4.58 16.31
N MET A 149 -22.98 5.77 16.51
CA MET A 149 -24.10 6.02 17.42
C MET A 149 -25.46 5.84 16.74
N SER A 150 -25.59 6.18 15.46
CA SER A 150 -26.86 6.14 14.72
C SER A 150 -26.69 5.61 13.30
N THR A 151 -27.57 4.69 12.88
CA THR A 151 -27.65 4.23 11.48
C THR A 151 -28.26 5.26 10.55
N GLU A 152 -28.96 6.26 11.10
CA GLU A 152 -29.56 7.37 10.35
C GLU A 152 -28.57 8.52 10.07
N THR A 153 -27.31 8.37 10.49
CA THR A 153 -26.27 9.37 10.21
C THR A 153 -26.03 9.43 8.71
N GLU A 154 -26.09 10.64 8.17
CA GLU A 154 -25.73 10.93 6.79
C GLU A 154 -24.48 11.80 6.76
N VAL A 155 -23.54 11.46 5.88
CA VAL A 155 -22.31 12.20 5.66
C VAL A 155 -22.16 12.39 4.15
N LEU A 156 -21.83 13.60 3.71
CA LEU A 156 -21.58 13.93 2.32
C LEU A 156 -20.08 13.82 2.04
N TYR A 157 -19.73 12.95 1.09
CA TYR A 157 -18.36 12.74 0.66
C TYR A 157 -18.14 13.26 -0.76
N GLU A 158 -16.87 13.50 -1.06
CA GLU A 158 -16.36 13.77 -2.41
C GLU A 158 -15.27 12.76 -2.75
N SER A 159 -15.36 12.15 -3.94
CA SER A 159 -14.28 11.34 -4.50
C SER A 159 -13.16 12.23 -5.02
N THR A 160 -11.93 11.91 -4.64
CA THR A 160 -10.74 12.61 -5.14
C THR A 160 -10.28 12.10 -6.51
N GLY A 161 -10.81 10.96 -6.96
CA GLY A 161 -10.42 10.26 -8.19
C GLY A 161 -9.10 9.50 -8.12
N ILE A 162 -8.33 9.58 -7.02
CA ILE A 162 -7.04 8.89 -6.89
C ILE A 162 -7.14 7.45 -6.36
N SER A 163 -8.33 7.00 -5.97
CA SER A 163 -8.62 5.63 -5.51
C SER A 163 -8.13 4.55 -6.48
N ARG A 164 -8.25 4.80 -7.79
CA ARG A 164 -7.75 3.93 -8.86
C ARG A 164 -6.25 3.61 -8.80
N TYR A 165 -5.47 4.39 -8.05
CA TYR A 165 -4.03 4.18 -7.85
C TYR A 165 -3.71 3.48 -6.52
N PHE A 166 -4.70 3.18 -5.68
CA PHE A 166 -4.48 2.57 -4.37
C PHE A 166 -4.04 1.11 -4.52
N ALA A 167 -4.81 0.32 -5.27
CA ALA A 167 -4.42 -1.04 -5.63
C ALA A 167 -3.14 -1.02 -6.48
N ARG A 168 -2.26 -1.99 -6.23
CA ARG A 168 -1.07 -2.18 -7.07
C ARG A 168 -1.44 -2.86 -8.38
N SER A 169 -0.53 -2.80 -9.36
CA SER A 169 -0.60 -3.72 -10.50
C SER A 169 -0.23 -5.14 -10.05
N PHE A 170 -1.05 -6.12 -10.41
CA PHE A 170 -0.80 -7.56 -10.21
C PHE A 170 -0.17 -8.15 -11.48
N SER A 171 0.80 -9.05 -11.33
CA SER A 171 1.44 -9.77 -12.45
C SER A 171 0.49 -10.75 -13.12
N ARG A 172 -0.40 -11.36 -12.33
CA ARG A 172 -1.43 -12.29 -12.77
C ARG A 172 -2.81 -11.83 -12.38
N ASN A 173 -3.80 -12.55 -12.88
CA ASN A 173 -5.18 -12.35 -12.47
C ASN A 173 -5.30 -12.59 -10.95
N ILE A 174 -5.78 -11.60 -10.21
CA ILE A 174 -5.90 -11.71 -8.74
C ILE A 174 -6.78 -12.89 -8.30
N LEU A 175 -7.72 -13.32 -9.14
CA LEU A 175 -8.60 -14.46 -8.87
C LEU A 175 -7.87 -15.81 -8.90
N SER A 176 -6.62 -15.87 -9.38
CA SER A 176 -5.83 -17.10 -9.31
C SER A 176 -5.21 -17.34 -7.93
N TYR A 177 -5.13 -16.32 -7.07
CA TYR A 177 -4.59 -16.46 -5.71
C TYR A 177 -5.63 -17.09 -4.78
N GLN A 178 -5.22 -18.09 -4.00
CA GLN A 178 -6.08 -18.77 -3.02
C GLN A 178 -5.74 -18.32 -1.59
N ARG A 179 -4.49 -17.92 -1.34
CA ARG A 179 -3.99 -17.46 -0.05
C ARG A 179 -3.02 -16.31 -0.22
N TRP A 180 -2.81 -15.55 0.85
CA TRP A 180 -1.83 -14.44 0.85
C TRP A 180 -0.41 -14.91 0.52
N ASN A 181 -0.04 -16.15 0.88
CA ASN A 181 1.26 -16.73 0.52
C ASN A 181 1.44 -16.86 -1.00
N ASP A 182 0.35 -16.97 -1.76
CA ASP A 182 0.45 -17.02 -3.21
C ASP A 182 0.90 -15.66 -3.75
N LEU A 183 0.51 -14.53 -3.12
CA LEU A 183 1.02 -13.20 -3.48
C LEU A 183 2.51 -13.07 -3.19
N GLU A 184 2.98 -13.69 -2.09
CA GLU A 184 4.42 -13.74 -1.83
C GLU A 184 5.12 -14.54 -2.92
N ASN A 185 4.63 -15.73 -3.26
CA ASN A 185 5.28 -16.65 -4.20
C ASN A 185 5.14 -16.26 -5.68
N ASP A 186 4.12 -15.50 -6.06
CA ASP A 186 3.81 -15.25 -7.47
C ASP A 186 4.79 -14.29 -8.15
N GLU A 187 5.36 -13.35 -7.38
CA GLU A 187 6.46 -12.52 -7.88
C GLU A 187 7.72 -13.33 -8.20
N TRP A 188 7.78 -14.60 -7.81
CA TRP A 188 8.91 -15.49 -8.01
C TRP A 188 8.74 -16.34 -9.27
N LEU A 189 7.53 -16.40 -9.84
CA LEU A 189 7.18 -17.30 -10.95
C LEU A 189 7.12 -16.59 -12.31
N ASP A 190 6.88 -15.27 -12.37
CA ASP A 190 6.80 -14.51 -13.63
C ASP A 190 8.11 -13.80 -14.04
N LEU A 191 9.23 -14.15 -13.39
CA LEU A 191 10.58 -13.72 -13.78
C LEU A 191 11.50 -14.95 -13.91
N ASP A 192 11.70 -15.50 -15.11
CA ASP A 192 12.77 -16.48 -15.38
C ASP A 192 13.59 -15.96 -16.60
N PRO A 193 14.96 -15.96 -16.61
CA PRO A 193 15.87 -17.00 -16.12
C PRO A 193 16.83 -16.56 -14.99
N ASP A 194 16.70 -15.35 -14.46
CA ASP A 194 17.70 -14.78 -13.57
C ASP A 194 17.28 -14.93 -12.11
N ARG A 195 17.41 -16.15 -11.56
CA ARG A 195 17.27 -16.42 -10.10
C ARG A 195 18.03 -15.38 -9.24
N GLY A 196 19.07 -14.76 -9.79
CA GLY A 196 19.82 -13.68 -9.17
C GLY A 196 19.04 -12.37 -9.02
N ALA A 197 18.16 -11.99 -9.96
CA ALA A 197 17.35 -10.77 -9.88
C ALA A 197 16.25 -10.88 -8.81
N VAL A 198 15.51 -11.98 -8.78
CA VAL A 198 14.46 -12.22 -7.76
C VAL A 198 15.06 -12.22 -6.35
N ARG A 199 16.19 -12.93 -6.15
CA ARG A 199 16.90 -12.94 -4.86
C ARG A 199 17.39 -11.55 -4.48
N ARG A 200 17.96 -10.81 -5.43
CA ARG A 200 18.39 -9.42 -5.21
C ARG A 200 17.22 -8.57 -4.73
N HIS A 201 16.11 -8.56 -5.46
CA HIS A 201 14.92 -7.80 -5.08
C HIS A 201 14.50 -8.16 -3.66
N ARG A 202 14.32 -9.45 -3.35
CA ARG A 202 13.93 -9.89 -1.99
C ARG A 202 14.89 -9.40 -0.90
N VAL A 203 16.20 -9.55 -1.08
CA VAL A 203 17.21 -9.12 -0.09
C VAL A 203 17.17 -7.60 0.10
N TYR A 204 17.15 -6.83 -0.99
CA TYR A 204 17.06 -5.37 -0.90
C TYR A 204 15.76 -4.95 -0.19
N ARG A 205 14.61 -5.53 -0.55
CA ARG A 205 13.33 -5.21 0.10
C ARG A 205 13.34 -5.51 1.59
N ARG A 206 13.91 -6.66 2.01
CA ARG A 206 14.07 -7.00 3.43
C ARG A 206 14.95 -5.99 4.18
N LEU A 207 16.02 -5.50 3.55
CA LEU A 207 16.92 -4.53 4.18
C LEU A 207 16.33 -3.12 4.26
N PHE A 208 15.67 -2.66 3.20
CA PHE A 208 15.15 -1.30 3.11
C PHE A 208 13.75 -1.13 3.73
N LEU A 209 13.01 -2.22 3.93
CA LEU A 209 11.70 -2.18 4.60
C LEU A 209 11.70 -2.78 6.00
N SER A 210 12.75 -3.46 6.46
CA SER A 210 12.77 -4.05 7.80
C SER A 210 14.00 -3.61 8.59
N PRO A 211 13.90 -3.48 9.92
CA PRO A 211 15.00 -2.97 10.74
C PRO A 211 16.21 -3.91 10.80
N ALA A 212 16.02 -5.20 10.53
CA ALA A 212 17.09 -6.19 10.53
C ALA A 212 16.77 -7.35 9.59
N LEU A 213 17.82 -7.94 9.01
CA LEU A 213 17.75 -9.22 8.31
C LEU A 213 18.46 -10.27 9.17
N LEU A 214 17.68 -11.16 9.78
CA LEU A 214 18.19 -12.26 10.59
C LEU A 214 18.44 -13.48 9.71
N SER A 215 19.56 -14.17 9.95
CA SER A 215 19.88 -15.43 9.28
C SER A 215 18.96 -16.55 9.77
N GLU A 216 18.38 -17.28 8.83
CA GLU A 216 17.50 -18.43 9.12
C GLU A 216 18.26 -19.77 9.17
N GLY A 217 19.60 -19.71 9.15
CA GLY A 217 20.46 -20.88 9.21
C GLY A 217 21.73 -20.74 8.36
N PRO A 218 22.63 -21.75 8.42
CA PRO A 218 23.92 -21.71 7.71
C PRO A 218 23.78 -21.66 6.19
N ASP A 219 22.69 -22.22 5.64
CA ASP A 219 22.43 -22.30 4.20
C ASP A 219 21.39 -21.27 3.71
N ASP A 220 21.14 -20.21 4.49
CA ASP A 220 20.20 -19.14 4.13
C ASP A 220 20.68 -18.42 2.85
N PRO A 221 19.97 -18.58 1.71
CA PRO A 221 20.41 -18.03 0.43
C PRO A 221 20.37 -16.49 0.40
N ASP A 222 19.52 -15.85 1.20
CA ASP A 222 19.40 -14.40 1.28
C ASP A 222 20.57 -13.82 2.06
N PHE A 223 20.90 -14.45 3.19
CA PHE A 223 22.05 -14.06 4.00
C PHE A 223 23.38 -14.28 3.28
N LEU A 224 23.52 -15.38 2.53
CA LEU A 224 24.68 -15.63 1.67
C LEU A 224 24.80 -14.59 0.55
N TYR A 225 23.69 -14.17 -0.06
CA TYR A 225 23.69 -13.10 -1.05
C TYR A 225 24.15 -11.77 -0.41
N LEU A 226 23.62 -11.42 0.76
CA LEU A 226 24.02 -10.23 1.50
C LEU A 226 25.52 -10.20 1.79
N LYS A 227 26.09 -11.33 2.24
CA LYS A 227 27.54 -11.46 2.48
C LYS A 227 28.36 -11.27 1.20
N ASN A 228 27.95 -11.91 0.10
CA ASN A 228 28.67 -11.88 -1.16
C ASN A 228 28.63 -10.51 -1.86
N PHE A 229 27.51 -9.78 -1.71
CA PHE A 229 27.29 -8.47 -2.36
C PHE A 229 27.32 -7.30 -1.37
N ARG A 230 27.91 -7.49 -0.18
CA ARG A 230 27.95 -6.50 0.90
C ARG A 230 28.43 -5.13 0.45
N SER A 231 29.56 -5.05 -0.26
CA SER A 231 30.16 -3.77 -0.66
C SER A 231 29.23 -2.96 -1.57
N MET A 232 28.52 -3.64 -2.47
CA MET A 232 27.54 -3.04 -3.35
C MET A 232 26.32 -2.54 -2.59
N ILE A 233 25.76 -3.38 -1.70
CA ILE A 233 24.59 -3.04 -0.88
C ILE A 233 24.90 -1.88 0.07
N GLN A 234 26.08 -1.91 0.71
CA GLN A 234 26.54 -0.85 1.59
C GLN A 234 26.68 0.47 0.83
N LYS A 235 27.32 0.46 -0.35
CA LYS A 235 27.42 1.65 -1.19
C LYS A 235 26.05 2.21 -1.56
N ASP A 236 25.12 1.34 -1.96
CA ASP A 236 23.75 1.75 -2.29
C ASP A 236 23.06 2.41 -1.07
N GLY A 237 23.24 1.87 0.15
CA GLY A 237 22.71 2.44 1.39
C GLY A 237 23.36 3.77 1.80
N GLU A 238 24.66 3.93 1.56
CA GLU A 238 25.40 5.18 1.80
C GLU A 238 24.95 6.27 0.82
N ASP A 239 24.87 5.95 -0.48
CA ASP A 239 24.48 6.89 -1.54
C ASP A 239 23.01 7.34 -1.38
N LEU A 240 22.10 6.43 -1.00
CA LEU A 240 20.66 6.70 -0.96
C LEU A 240 20.15 7.18 0.39
N LEU A 241 20.68 6.68 1.50
CA LEU A 241 20.17 6.95 2.85
C LEU A 241 21.22 7.53 3.80
N GLU A 242 22.45 7.78 3.33
CA GLU A 242 23.56 8.22 4.19
C GLU A 242 23.77 7.27 5.40
N SER A 243 23.50 5.98 5.17
CA SER A 243 23.46 4.93 6.21
C SER A 243 24.49 3.84 5.96
N SER A 244 25.01 3.22 7.03
CA SER A 244 25.98 2.12 6.93
C SER A 244 25.36 0.78 7.31
N LEU A 245 25.63 -0.25 6.50
CA LEU A 245 25.25 -1.63 6.81
C LEU A 245 26.12 -2.20 7.94
N HIS A 246 25.47 -2.63 9.02
CA HIS A 246 26.08 -3.39 10.10
C HIS A 246 25.67 -4.87 9.98
N LEU A 247 26.64 -5.79 10.14
CA LEU A 247 26.46 -7.24 10.09
C LEU A 247 26.89 -7.88 11.40
#